data_AF-A0A7W9HEQ2-F1
#
_entry.id   AF-A0A7W9HEQ2-F1
#
_cell.length_a   1.000
_cell.length_b   1.000
_cell.length_c   1.000
_cell.angle_alpha   90.00
_cell.angle_beta   90.00
_cell.angle_gamma   90.00
#
_symmetry.space_group_name_H-M   'P 1'
#
loop_
_entity.id
_entity.type
_entity.pdbx_description
1 polymer ?
#
loop_
_entity_poly.entity_id
_entity_poly.type
_entity_poly.pdbx_seq_one_letter_code
_entity_poly.pdbx_strand_id
1 'polypeptide(L)'
;MVVDQGANTAQLRLQGEIVALLERCESLRGERGRTLLVNMLSDVLGEPVSLEGPEVHLQFLGLVRWCCRHAGGLRALVDCLRLLDPHAPEVAELVDLGDEWAACRALPTRDWDRLAKALRSLRLSDDPFEERRQLRRLADVATDGHCDDLPVRCRSAWSLFLHLADHNAGLGSMPPAMVFVDCLAGRLGDGALADELRRCNWRLAEKFEVTDLVEQARWRDEIKTDDDDPDVVHLVFEVDPDPVDRTKVVLSHWLNWKGSGWHGRRRGDAAIGREDLESEVDRVLAELEAELGITPAAERVSAIVVEFALPWEMINTAVEFWPKASPSDVTVPLAVDHPVLVRSLERTRAQRYWLVWKQRWRAVSGETARPYWSRTNGGWDLTGMAVDLNDTSIVSLVLSEPPGDRRSRAWHEAAMAFRAGIPIIIWDREDCSSSHFHEAVTRLFASGDVRRLPDRLARLRREALLANDADGPHAGRSLAVLWDDAERLPEPLASGWGSQGGI
;
A
#
# COMPACT_ATOMS: atom_id res chain seq x y z
N MET A 1 -10.48 -20.66 -32.56
CA MET A 1 -9.32 -20.84 -31.66
C MET A 1 -8.14 -21.34 -32.46
N VAL A 2 -7.28 -20.45 -32.95
CA VAL A 2 -5.98 -20.83 -33.49
C VAL A 2 -5.15 -21.24 -32.27
N VAL A 3 -4.82 -22.53 -32.16
CA VAL A 3 -3.91 -23.02 -31.13
C VAL A 3 -2.57 -22.31 -31.36
N ASP A 4 -2.16 -21.51 -30.38
CA ASP A 4 -0.96 -20.69 -30.44
C ASP A 4 0.28 -21.59 -30.42
N GLN A 5 0.75 -21.99 -31.61
CA GLN A 5 1.77 -23.03 -31.79
C GLN A 5 3.05 -22.77 -30.97
N GLY A 6 3.40 -21.51 -30.73
CA GLY A 6 4.58 -21.17 -29.93
C GLY A 6 4.40 -21.35 -28.42
N ALA A 7 3.20 -21.11 -27.88
CA ALA A 7 2.89 -21.39 -26.48
C ALA A 7 2.95 -22.91 -26.20
N ASN A 8 2.51 -23.72 -27.18
CA ASN A 8 2.64 -25.18 -27.10
C ASN A 8 4.11 -25.64 -27.12
N THR A 9 4.98 -24.99 -27.88
CA THR A 9 6.41 -25.32 -27.90
C THR A 9 7.08 -25.06 -26.55
N ALA A 10 6.81 -23.93 -25.91
CA ALA A 10 7.32 -23.61 -24.58
C ALA A 10 6.83 -24.62 -23.53
N GLN A 11 5.55 -24.97 -23.56
CA GLN A 11 4.98 -25.99 -22.68
C GLN A 11 5.63 -27.37 -22.86
N LEU A 12 5.85 -27.81 -24.11
CA LEU A 12 6.53 -29.08 -24.38
C LEU A 12 7.99 -29.07 -23.89
N ARG A 13 8.70 -27.95 -24.06
CA ARG A 13 10.05 -27.77 -23.52
C ARG A 13 10.06 -27.93 -21.99
N LEU A 14 9.17 -27.22 -21.29
CA LEU A 14 9.07 -27.26 -19.83
C LEU A 14 8.75 -28.67 -19.31
N GLN A 15 7.83 -29.40 -19.97
CA GLN A 15 7.56 -30.79 -19.61
C GLN A 15 8.82 -31.67 -19.72
N GLY A 16 9.60 -31.51 -20.78
CA GLY A 16 10.86 -32.25 -20.96
C GLY A 16 11.90 -31.91 -19.88
N GLU A 17 12.03 -30.64 -19.53
CA GLU A 17 12.96 -30.19 -18.48
C GLU A 17 12.56 -30.71 -17.08
N ILE A 18 11.27 -30.70 -16.75
CA ILE A 18 10.75 -31.28 -15.50
C ILE A 18 11.00 -32.79 -15.46
N VAL A 19 10.75 -33.52 -16.55
CA VAL A 19 11.03 -34.96 -16.62
C VAL A 19 12.52 -35.24 -16.40
N ALA A 20 13.40 -34.52 -17.08
CA ALA A 20 14.84 -34.67 -16.92
C ALA A 20 15.31 -34.36 -15.49
N LEU A 21 14.65 -33.43 -14.78
CA LEU A 21 14.91 -33.16 -13.36
C LEU A 21 14.51 -34.31 -12.46
N LEU A 22 13.31 -34.88 -12.65
CA LEU A 22 12.85 -36.02 -11.87
C LEU A 22 13.76 -37.26 -12.05
N GLU A 23 14.35 -37.43 -13.23
CA GLU A 23 15.34 -38.49 -13.50
C GLU A 23 16.67 -38.29 -12.75
N ARG A 24 17.02 -37.05 -12.42
CA ARG A 24 18.24 -36.73 -11.65
C ARG A 24 18.08 -36.98 -10.16
N CYS A 25 16.86 -36.89 -9.62
CA CYS A 25 16.56 -37.07 -8.20
C CYS A 25 16.96 -38.47 -7.70
N GLU A 26 17.87 -38.53 -6.73
CA GLU A 26 18.37 -39.80 -6.19
C GLU A 26 17.28 -40.64 -5.53
N SER A 27 16.38 -39.98 -4.80
CA SER A 27 15.23 -40.59 -4.12
C SER A 27 14.25 -41.28 -5.08
N LEU A 28 14.24 -40.90 -6.36
CA LEU A 28 13.34 -41.44 -7.38
C LEU A 28 13.99 -42.50 -8.29
N ARG A 29 15.28 -42.81 -8.11
CA ARG A 29 15.96 -43.89 -8.87
C ARG A 29 15.35 -45.26 -8.60
N GLY A 30 14.93 -45.51 -7.36
CA GLY A 30 14.29 -46.76 -6.94
C GLY A 30 12.77 -46.77 -7.16
N GLU A 31 12.23 -47.94 -7.51
CA GLU A 31 10.77 -48.14 -7.68
C GLU A 31 9.99 -47.79 -6.41
N ARG A 32 10.53 -48.10 -5.23
CA ARG A 32 9.93 -47.75 -3.94
C ARG A 32 9.74 -46.24 -3.77
N GLY A 33 10.75 -45.44 -4.13
CA GLY A 33 10.69 -43.99 -4.02
C GLY A 33 9.65 -43.39 -4.97
N ARG A 34 9.60 -43.88 -6.22
CA ARG A 34 8.58 -43.47 -7.19
C ARG A 34 7.15 -43.85 -6.76
N THR A 35 6.98 -45.04 -6.20
CA THR A 35 5.68 -45.50 -5.69
C THR A 35 5.23 -44.65 -4.50
N LEU A 36 6.15 -44.33 -3.58
CA LEU A 36 5.86 -43.48 -2.43
C LEU A 36 5.47 -42.06 -2.85
N LEU A 37 6.19 -41.47 -3.81
CA LEU A 37 5.86 -40.16 -4.37
C LEU A 37 4.43 -40.13 -4.94
N VAL A 38 4.05 -41.15 -5.71
CA VAL A 38 2.72 -41.22 -6.33
C VAL A 38 1.61 -41.46 -5.32
N ASN A 39 1.86 -42.24 -4.27
CA ASN A 39 0.90 -42.40 -3.18
C ASN A 39 0.67 -41.07 -2.45
N MET A 40 1.74 -40.36 -2.09
CA MET A 40 1.65 -39.04 -1.45
C MET A 40 0.93 -38.02 -2.35
N LEU A 41 1.22 -38.03 -3.65
CA LEU A 41 0.56 -37.14 -4.60
C LEU A 41 -0.93 -37.45 -4.74
N SER A 42 -1.31 -38.74 -4.70
CA SER A 42 -2.71 -39.17 -4.71
C SER A 42 -3.44 -38.69 -3.45
N ASP A 43 -2.79 -38.78 -2.29
CA ASP A 43 -3.36 -38.31 -1.02
C ASP A 43 -3.57 -36.78 -1.02
N VAL A 44 -2.59 -36.02 -1.52
CA VAL A 44 -2.66 -34.55 -1.56
C VAL A 44 -3.71 -34.04 -2.54
N LEU A 45 -3.86 -34.70 -3.70
CA LEU A 45 -4.80 -34.27 -4.75
C LEU A 45 -6.19 -34.90 -4.61
N GLY A 46 -6.35 -35.90 -3.75
CA GLY A 46 -7.63 -36.59 -3.53
C GLY A 46 -8.07 -37.47 -4.68
N GLU A 47 -7.18 -37.76 -5.65
CA GLU A 47 -7.45 -38.57 -6.83
C GLU A 47 -6.33 -39.58 -7.06
N PRO A 48 -6.64 -40.80 -7.55
CA PRO A 48 -5.62 -41.82 -7.76
C PRO A 48 -4.67 -41.41 -8.89
N VAL A 49 -3.38 -41.31 -8.56
CA VAL A 49 -2.29 -41.12 -9.52
C VAL A 49 -1.57 -42.46 -9.72
N SER A 50 -1.14 -42.75 -10.94
CA SER A 50 -0.41 -43.98 -11.26
C SER A 50 0.75 -43.73 -12.21
N LEU A 51 1.83 -44.51 -12.05
CA LEU A 51 2.92 -44.54 -13.01
C LEU A 51 2.58 -45.51 -14.13
N GLU A 52 2.61 -45.02 -15.37
CA GLU A 52 2.36 -45.83 -16.56
C GLU A 52 3.67 -46.14 -17.29
N GLY A 53 3.82 -47.38 -17.72
CA GLY A 53 4.91 -47.81 -18.59
C GLY A 53 6.09 -48.49 -17.87
N PRO A 54 6.90 -49.26 -18.62
CA PRO A 54 8.00 -50.06 -18.07
C PRO A 54 9.28 -49.27 -17.82
N GLU A 55 9.46 -48.15 -18.53
CA GLU A 55 10.68 -47.32 -18.46
C GLU A 55 10.45 -46.11 -17.55
N VAL A 56 11.47 -45.77 -16.74
CA VAL A 56 11.43 -44.64 -15.79
C VAL A 56 11.10 -43.32 -16.49
N HIS A 57 11.66 -43.10 -17.68
CA HIS A 57 11.38 -41.91 -18.49
C HIS A 57 9.88 -41.78 -18.84
N LEU A 58 9.27 -42.88 -19.32
CA LEU A 58 7.86 -42.89 -19.69
C LEU A 58 6.95 -42.71 -18.46
N GLN A 59 7.34 -43.29 -17.32
CA GLN A 59 6.64 -43.11 -16.04
C GLN A 59 6.59 -41.63 -15.65
N PHE A 60 7.74 -40.94 -15.68
CA PHE A 60 7.79 -39.52 -15.35
C PHE A 60 7.11 -38.64 -16.40
N LEU A 61 7.24 -38.96 -17.69
CA LEU A 61 6.53 -38.22 -18.73
C LEU A 61 5.01 -38.29 -18.55
N GLY A 62 4.48 -39.47 -18.23
CA GLY A 62 3.07 -39.68 -17.92
C GLY A 62 2.63 -38.87 -16.70
N LEU A 63 3.40 -38.97 -15.61
CA LEU A 63 3.17 -38.25 -14.36
C LEU A 63 3.16 -36.73 -14.57
N VAL A 64 4.19 -36.17 -15.22
CA VAL A 64 4.30 -34.73 -15.47
C VAL A 64 3.15 -34.23 -16.34
N ARG A 65 2.80 -34.95 -17.41
CA ARG A 65 1.62 -34.61 -18.24
C ARG A 65 0.32 -34.65 -17.47
N TRP A 66 0.21 -35.56 -16.50
CA TRP A 66 -0.94 -35.60 -15.60
C TRP A 66 -0.92 -34.36 -14.70
N CYS A 67 0.18 -34.07 -13.99
CA CYS A 67 0.31 -32.89 -13.11
C CYS A 67 0.06 -31.56 -13.84
N CYS A 68 0.54 -31.41 -15.08
CA CYS A 68 0.35 -30.22 -15.90
C CYS A 68 -1.13 -29.93 -16.24
N ARG A 69 -1.98 -30.98 -16.30
CA ARG A 69 -3.41 -30.88 -16.61
C ARG A 69 -4.27 -30.54 -15.38
N HIS A 70 -3.78 -30.84 -14.17
CA HIS A 70 -4.52 -30.64 -12.94
C HIS A 70 -4.17 -29.31 -12.28
N ALA A 71 -5.18 -28.61 -11.75
CA ALA A 71 -4.95 -27.40 -10.98
C ALA A 71 -4.09 -27.72 -9.76
N GLY A 72 -2.97 -27.00 -9.58
CA GLY A 72 -2.02 -27.25 -8.48
C GLY A 72 -1.18 -28.53 -8.60
N GLY A 73 -1.31 -29.31 -9.68
CA GLY A 73 -0.65 -30.63 -9.79
C GLY A 73 0.88 -30.57 -9.73
N LEU A 74 1.52 -29.61 -10.42
CA LEU A 74 2.98 -29.45 -10.33
C LEU A 74 3.44 -28.96 -8.95
N ARG A 75 2.66 -28.09 -8.29
CA ARG A 75 2.96 -27.64 -6.93
C ARG A 75 2.89 -28.81 -5.94
N ALA A 76 1.83 -29.62 -6.03
CA ALA A 76 1.69 -30.82 -5.21
C ALA A 76 2.84 -31.82 -5.44
N LEU A 77 3.27 -32.01 -6.69
CA LEU A 77 4.42 -32.85 -7.03
C LEU A 77 5.70 -32.36 -6.33
N VAL A 78 5.97 -31.06 -6.39
CA VAL A 78 7.14 -30.44 -5.75
C VAL A 78 7.07 -30.54 -4.23
N ASP A 79 5.90 -30.29 -3.63
CA ASP A 79 5.71 -30.38 -2.18
C ASP A 79 5.89 -31.83 -1.69
N CYS A 80 5.37 -32.82 -2.43
CA CYS A 80 5.60 -34.24 -2.11
C CYS A 80 7.07 -34.63 -2.24
N LEU A 81 7.77 -34.13 -3.27
CA LEU A 81 9.20 -34.40 -3.44
C LEU A 81 10.03 -33.75 -2.34
N ARG A 82 9.70 -32.53 -1.91
CA ARG A 82 10.36 -31.83 -0.79
C ARG A 82 10.20 -32.60 0.53
N LEU A 83 9.08 -33.29 0.73
CA LEU A 83 8.88 -34.17 1.88
C LEU A 83 9.71 -35.46 1.78
N LEU A 84 9.82 -36.02 0.58
CA LEU A 84 10.57 -37.24 0.33
C LEU A 84 12.10 -37.03 0.41
N ASP A 85 12.58 -35.89 -0.09
CA ASP A 85 13.99 -35.49 -0.11
C ASP A 85 14.13 -33.97 0.10
N PRO A 86 14.18 -33.50 1.36
CA PRO A 86 14.23 -32.08 1.68
C PRO A 86 15.49 -31.35 1.21
N HIS A 87 16.55 -32.10 0.91
CA HIS A 87 17.87 -31.55 0.58
C HIS A 87 18.25 -31.71 -0.90
N ALA A 88 17.37 -32.29 -1.71
CA ALA A 88 17.57 -32.42 -3.15
C ALA A 88 17.66 -31.02 -3.81
N PRO A 89 18.80 -30.66 -4.45
CA PRO A 89 18.95 -29.39 -5.14
C PRO A 89 17.94 -29.24 -6.30
N GLU A 90 17.51 -30.36 -6.90
CA GLU A 90 16.51 -30.40 -7.98
C GLU A 90 15.16 -29.80 -7.56
N VAL A 91 14.82 -29.81 -6.27
CA VAL A 91 13.55 -29.26 -5.77
C VAL A 91 13.46 -27.76 -6.04
N ALA A 92 14.56 -27.01 -5.92
CA ALA A 92 14.55 -25.58 -6.21
C ALA A 92 14.35 -25.31 -7.71
N GLU A 93 15.05 -26.05 -8.58
CA GLU A 93 14.87 -25.96 -10.04
C GLU A 93 13.43 -26.34 -10.46
N LEU A 94 12.83 -27.33 -9.81
CA LEU A 94 11.45 -27.74 -10.07
C LEU A 94 10.41 -26.69 -9.64
N VAL A 95 10.66 -25.95 -8.55
CA VAL A 95 9.82 -24.79 -8.16
C VAL A 95 9.84 -23.75 -9.29
N ASP A 96 11.03 -23.38 -9.77
CA ASP A 96 11.18 -22.36 -10.81
C ASP A 96 10.49 -22.77 -12.13
N LEU A 97 10.59 -24.04 -12.52
CA LEU A 97 9.89 -24.56 -13.70
C LEU A 97 8.37 -24.65 -13.50
N GLY A 98 7.92 -24.93 -12.27
CA GLY A 98 6.51 -24.91 -11.90
C GLY A 98 5.91 -23.51 -12.01
N ASP A 99 6.62 -22.50 -11.50
CA ASP A 99 6.25 -21.09 -11.61
C ASP A 99 6.26 -20.64 -13.09
N GLU A 100 7.25 -21.07 -13.88
CA GLU A 100 7.29 -20.80 -15.34
C GLU A 100 6.12 -21.45 -16.09
N TRP A 101 5.77 -22.70 -15.74
CA TRP A 101 4.61 -23.39 -16.33
C TRP A 101 3.30 -22.66 -16.03
N ALA A 102 3.09 -22.25 -14.78
CA ALA A 102 1.90 -21.52 -14.37
C ALA A 102 1.78 -20.19 -15.14
N ALA A 103 2.87 -19.42 -15.20
CA ALA A 103 2.90 -18.15 -15.94
C ALA A 103 2.68 -18.34 -17.45
N CYS A 104 3.26 -19.38 -18.06
CA CYS A 104 3.08 -19.68 -19.49
C CYS A 104 1.63 -20.05 -19.81
N ARG A 105 0.93 -20.71 -18.88
CA ARG A 105 -0.50 -20.99 -18.99
C ARG A 105 -1.38 -19.76 -18.79
N ALA A 106 -1.02 -18.90 -17.86
CA ALA A 106 -1.75 -17.67 -17.57
C ALA A 106 -1.61 -16.64 -18.69
N LEU A 107 -0.41 -16.49 -19.26
CA LEU A 107 -0.06 -15.51 -20.29
C LEU A 107 0.50 -16.20 -21.56
N PRO A 108 -0.32 -16.99 -22.27
CA PRO A 108 0.17 -17.77 -23.40
C PRO A 108 0.60 -16.86 -24.54
N THR A 109 1.86 -16.97 -24.98
CA THR A 109 2.40 -16.23 -26.13
C THR A 109 3.38 -17.08 -26.92
N ARG A 110 3.43 -16.88 -28.24
CA ARG A 110 4.44 -17.50 -29.13
C ARG A 110 5.86 -16.99 -28.90
N ASP A 111 6.02 -15.88 -28.20
CA ASP A 111 7.32 -15.25 -27.93
C ASP A 111 7.86 -15.56 -26.53
N TRP A 112 7.34 -16.60 -25.87
CA TRP A 112 7.68 -16.95 -24.49
C TRP A 112 9.18 -17.03 -24.25
N ASP A 113 9.91 -17.78 -25.08
CA ASP A 113 11.35 -17.96 -24.91
C ASP A 113 12.14 -16.65 -25.14
N ARG A 114 11.63 -15.75 -26.00
CA ARG A 114 12.23 -14.42 -26.19
C ARG A 114 11.99 -13.51 -25.00
N LEU A 115 10.76 -13.47 -24.50
CA LEU A 115 10.39 -12.74 -23.29
C LEU A 115 11.21 -13.22 -22.08
N ALA A 116 11.31 -14.54 -21.91
CA ALA A 116 12.09 -15.15 -20.84
C ALA A 116 13.57 -14.83 -20.94
N LYS A 117 14.15 -14.88 -22.15
CA LYS A 117 15.53 -14.48 -22.40
C LYS A 117 15.76 -13.00 -22.05
N ALA A 118 14.88 -12.11 -22.52
CA ALA A 118 14.96 -10.67 -22.29
C ALA A 118 14.93 -10.34 -20.79
N LEU A 119 13.95 -10.87 -20.06
CA LEU A 119 13.78 -10.62 -18.63
C LEU A 119 14.89 -11.27 -17.78
N ARG A 120 15.44 -12.42 -18.18
CA ARG A 120 16.59 -13.05 -17.49
C ARG A 120 17.90 -12.29 -17.69
N SER A 121 18.06 -11.63 -18.83
CA SER A 121 19.26 -10.82 -19.12
C SER A 121 19.27 -9.46 -18.43
N LEU A 122 18.15 -9.05 -17.85
CA LEU A 122 17.94 -7.71 -17.34
C LEU A 122 18.42 -7.60 -15.89
N ARG A 123 19.31 -6.63 -15.65
CA ARG A 123 19.68 -6.14 -14.31
C ARG A 123 19.32 -4.67 -14.22
N LEU A 124 18.56 -4.34 -13.19
CA LEU A 124 18.12 -2.96 -12.92
C LEU A 124 19.17 -2.15 -12.17
N SER A 125 19.98 -2.82 -11.35
CA SER A 125 21.10 -2.25 -10.60
C SER A 125 22.16 -3.34 -10.41
N ASP A 126 23.42 -2.93 -10.28
CA ASP A 126 24.52 -3.81 -9.87
C ASP A 126 24.50 -4.10 -8.35
N ASP A 127 23.82 -3.25 -7.57
CA ASP A 127 23.57 -3.46 -6.15
C ASP A 127 22.31 -4.32 -5.93
N PRO A 128 22.42 -5.51 -5.31
CA PRO A 128 21.28 -6.39 -5.03
C PRO A 128 20.17 -5.74 -4.20
N PHE A 129 20.50 -4.80 -3.31
CA PHE A 129 19.50 -4.12 -2.48
C PHE A 129 18.69 -3.12 -3.31
N GLU A 130 19.36 -2.28 -4.10
CA GLU A 130 18.68 -1.38 -5.03
C GLU A 130 17.92 -2.14 -6.12
N GLU A 131 18.43 -3.27 -6.62
CA GLU A 131 17.70 -4.13 -7.55
C GLU A 131 16.39 -4.62 -6.92
N ARG A 132 16.43 -5.17 -5.71
CA ARG A 132 15.23 -5.63 -4.99
C ARG A 132 14.23 -4.49 -4.75
N ARG A 133 14.70 -3.29 -4.43
CA ARG A 133 13.87 -2.10 -4.22
C ARG A 133 13.18 -1.65 -5.51
N GLN A 134 13.92 -1.57 -6.61
CA GLN A 134 13.33 -1.20 -7.91
C GLN A 134 12.30 -2.24 -8.37
N LEU A 135 12.58 -3.54 -8.17
CA LEU A 135 11.60 -4.60 -8.39
C LEU A 135 10.35 -4.42 -7.52
N ARG A 136 10.50 -3.99 -6.26
CA ARG A 136 9.37 -3.73 -5.35
C ARG A 136 8.49 -2.61 -5.87
N ARG A 137 9.09 -1.49 -6.26
CA ARG A 137 8.37 -0.36 -6.85
C ARG A 137 7.61 -0.76 -8.11
N LEU A 138 8.24 -1.57 -8.97
CA LEU A 138 7.58 -2.05 -10.19
C LEU A 138 6.45 -3.04 -9.89
N ALA A 139 6.60 -3.90 -8.89
CA ALA A 139 5.55 -4.81 -8.44
C ALA A 139 4.36 -4.06 -7.85
N ASP A 140 4.65 -3.03 -7.07
CA ASP A 140 3.67 -2.17 -6.42
C ASP A 140 2.82 -1.42 -7.45
N VAL A 141 3.44 -0.73 -8.41
CA VAL A 141 2.72 -0.12 -9.56
C VAL A 141 1.94 -1.16 -10.36
N ALA A 142 2.55 -2.32 -10.63
CA ALA A 142 1.89 -3.38 -11.39
C ALA A 142 0.65 -3.98 -10.70
N THR A 143 0.58 -3.88 -9.38
CA THR A 143 -0.51 -4.41 -8.57
C THR A 143 -1.42 -3.33 -8.01
N ASP A 144 -1.28 -2.07 -8.45
CA ASP A 144 -2.03 -0.93 -7.89
C ASP A 144 -1.89 -0.89 -6.36
N GLY A 145 -0.66 -1.11 -5.87
CA GLY A 145 -0.29 -1.13 -4.45
C GLY A 145 -0.76 -2.33 -3.62
N HIS A 146 -1.28 -3.39 -4.25
CA HIS A 146 -1.75 -4.58 -3.54
C HIS A 146 -0.63 -5.61 -3.24
N CYS A 147 0.63 -5.32 -3.61
CA CYS A 147 1.78 -6.21 -3.33
C CYS A 147 2.42 -5.90 -1.96
N ASP A 148 1.98 -6.59 -0.91
CA ASP A 148 2.43 -6.42 0.48
C ASP A 148 3.94 -6.55 0.69
N ASP A 149 4.54 -7.57 0.08
CA ASP A 149 5.98 -7.80 0.08
C ASP A 149 6.38 -8.70 -1.09
N LEU A 150 7.59 -8.49 -1.61
CA LEU A 150 8.16 -9.36 -2.61
C LEU A 150 8.60 -10.67 -1.94
N PRO A 151 8.09 -11.82 -2.38
CA PRO A 151 8.61 -13.11 -1.92
C PRO A 151 10.13 -13.17 -2.01
N VAL A 152 10.79 -13.87 -1.08
CA VAL A 152 12.27 -14.01 -1.05
C VAL A 152 12.84 -14.56 -2.37
N ARG A 153 12.02 -15.31 -3.13
CA ARG A 153 12.37 -15.84 -4.45
C ARG A 153 12.35 -14.81 -5.58
N CYS A 154 11.66 -13.68 -5.42
CA CYS A 154 11.62 -12.61 -6.41
C CYS A 154 12.90 -11.77 -6.31
N ARG A 155 13.93 -12.17 -7.04
CA ARG A 155 15.29 -11.60 -7.02
C ARG A 155 15.74 -11.04 -8.38
N SER A 156 14.91 -11.16 -9.40
CA SER A 156 15.18 -10.73 -10.76
C SER A 156 13.87 -10.34 -11.45
N ALA A 157 13.97 -9.57 -12.54
CA ALA A 157 12.82 -9.22 -13.36
C ALA A 157 12.05 -10.45 -13.85
N TRP A 158 12.76 -11.54 -14.18
CA TRP A 158 12.13 -12.81 -14.56
C TRP A 158 11.32 -13.43 -13.41
N SER A 159 11.92 -13.60 -12.22
CA SER A 159 11.21 -14.18 -11.07
C SER A 159 10.03 -13.33 -10.59
N LEU A 160 10.10 -12.00 -10.76
CA LEU A 160 8.98 -11.11 -10.48
C LEU A 160 7.87 -11.25 -11.53
N PHE A 161 8.22 -11.29 -12.81
CA PHE A 161 7.25 -11.53 -13.87
C PHE A 161 6.48 -12.83 -13.66
N LEU A 162 7.17 -13.92 -13.30
CA LEU A 162 6.52 -15.20 -13.00
C LEU A 162 5.56 -15.08 -11.82
N HIS A 163 5.96 -14.39 -10.76
CA HIS A 163 5.10 -14.15 -9.59
C HIS A 163 3.85 -13.34 -9.94
N LEU A 164 4.01 -12.26 -10.71
CA LEU A 164 2.90 -11.38 -11.13
C LEU A 164 1.98 -12.04 -12.16
N ALA A 165 2.46 -13.03 -12.90
CA ALA A 165 1.63 -13.75 -13.87
C ALA A 165 0.54 -14.60 -13.20
N ASP A 166 0.73 -14.96 -11.93
CA ASP A 166 -0.26 -15.68 -11.11
C ASP A 166 -1.28 -14.74 -10.43
N HIS A 167 -1.09 -13.41 -10.54
CA HIS A 167 -2.04 -12.45 -9.95
C HIS A 167 -3.21 -12.20 -10.90
N ASN A 168 -4.43 -12.29 -10.35
CA ASN A 168 -5.64 -11.99 -11.10
C ASN A 168 -5.73 -10.48 -11.39
N ALA A 169 -6.00 -10.15 -12.65
CA ALA A 169 -6.55 -8.84 -12.99
C ALA A 169 -8.01 -8.74 -12.54
N GLY A 170 -8.43 -7.56 -12.07
CA GLY A 170 -9.84 -7.23 -11.93
C GLY A 170 -10.55 -7.24 -13.29
N LEU A 171 -11.88 -7.27 -13.27
CA LEU A 171 -12.71 -7.21 -14.48
C LEU A 171 -12.36 -5.95 -15.28
N GLY A 172 -11.85 -6.12 -16.50
CA GLY A 172 -11.48 -5.03 -17.40
C GLY A 172 -10.18 -4.30 -17.02
N SER A 173 -9.33 -4.87 -16.16
CA SER A 173 -7.99 -4.37 -15.90
C SER A 173 -6.93 -5.17 -16.65
N MET A 174 -5.75 -4.58 -16.82
CA MET A 174 -4.60 -5.28 -17.39
C MET A 174 -4.01 -6.26 -16.35
N PRO A 175 -3.54 -7.45 -16.76
CA PRO A 175 -2.78 -8.35 -15.88
C PRO A 175 -1.56 -7.66 -15.27
N PRO A 176 -1.27 -7.82 -13.96
CA PRO A 176 -0.12 -7.20 -13.30
C PRO A 176 1.21 -7.45 -13.99
N ALA A 177 1.45 -8.68 -14.46
CA ALA A 177 2.65 -9.01 -15.22
C ALA A 177 2.80 -8.19 -16.52
N MET A 178 1.70 -7.82 -17.18
CA MET A 178 1.73 -6.99 -18.38
C MET A 178 1.98 -5.51 -18.05
N VAL A 179 1.41 -5.00 -16.96
CA VAL A 179 1.73 -3.66 -16.44
C VAL A 179 3.21 -3.58 -16.10
N PHE A 180 3.72 -4.57 -15.36
CA PHE A 180 5.14 -4.70 -15.02
C PHE A 180 6.06 -4.65 -16.25
N VAL A 181 5.77 -5.43 -17.30
CA VAL A 181 6.57 -5.44 -18.53
C VAL A 181 6.55 -4.08 -19.24
N ASP A 182 5.40 -3.41 -19.27
CA ASP A 182 5.27 -2.07 -19.87
C ASP A 182 6.08 -1.01 -19.09
N CYS A 183 5.94 -1.01 -17.76
CA CYS A 183 6.70 -0.15 -16.85
C CYS A 183 8.22 -0.37 -17.00
N LEU A 184 8.63 -1.64 -17.04
CA LEU A 184 10.03 -2.02 -17.20
C LEU A 184 10.60 -1.52 -18.53
N ALA A 185 9.86 -1.69 -19.63
CA ALA A 185 10.27 -1.21 -20.94
C ALA A 185 10.37 0.33 -21.01
N GLY A 186 9.65 1.06 -20.15
CA GLY A 186 9.78 2.51 -20.03
C GLY A 186 11.08 2.99 -19.37
N ARG A 187 11.72 2.13 -18.55
CA ARG A 187 12.92 2.46 -17.76
C ARG A 187 14.23 2.02 -18.40
N LEU A 188 14.18 1.16 -19.41
CA LEU A 188 15.39 0.62 -20.04
C LEU A 188 16.10 1.67 -20.91
N GLY A 189 17.41 1.82 -20.69
CA GLY A 189 18.29 2.58 -21.59
C GLY A 189 18.60 1.84 -22.89
N ASP A 190 18.49 0.51 -22.91
CA ASP A 190 18.62 -0.30 -24.13
C ASP A 190 17.31 -0.27 -24.93
N GLY A 191 17.28 0.55 -25.99
CA GLY A 191 16.11 0.70 -26.86
C GLY A 191 15.71 -0.59 -27.58
N ALA A 192 16.66 -1.47 -27.92
CA ALA A 192 16.35 -2.70 -28.63
C ALA A 192 15.62 -3.70 -27.72
N LEU A 193 16.08 -3.82 -26.47
CA LEU A 193 15.45 -4.64 -25.44
C LEU A 193 14.09 -4.07 -25.04
N ALA A 194 14.00 -2.74 -24.87
CA ALA A 194 12.74 -2.07 -24.57
C ALA A 194 11.68 -2.32 -25.65
N ASP A 195 12.06 -2.20 -26.93
CA ASP A 195 11.14 -2.46 -28.03
C ASP A 195 10.75 -3.94 -28.13
N GLU A 196 11.63 -4.86 -27.75
CA GLU A 196 11.29 -6.28 -27.68
C GLU A 196 10.24 -6.56 -26.61
N LEU A 197 10.39 -6.00 -25.41
CA LEU A 197 9.41 -6.11 -24.34
C LEU A 197 8.06 -5.50 -24.75
N ARG A 198 8.06 -4.29 -25.33
CA ARG A 198 6.84 -3.63 -25.83
C ARG A 198 6.14 -4.47 -26.90
N ARG A 199 6.87 -5.03 -27.85
CA ARG A 199 6.30 -5.91 -28.89
C ARG A 199 5.69 -7.18 -28.29
N CYS A 200 6.35 -7.78 -27.30
CA CYS A 200 5.80 -8.96 -26.62
C CYS A 200 4.52 -8.61 -25.85
N ASN A 201 4.52 -7.49 -25.12
CA ASN A 201 3.39 -7.04 -24.33
C ASN A 201 2.19 -6.63 -25.20
N TRP A 202 2.44 -5.99 -26.34
CA TRP A 202 1.39 -5.63 -27.30
C TRP A 202 0.65 -6.86 -27.84
N ARG A 203 1.38 -7.94 -28.17
CA ARG A 203 0.74 -9.20 -28.63
C ARG A 203 -0.10 -9.87 -27.55
N LEU A 204 0.33 -9.77 -26.28
CA LEU A 204 -0.51 -10.20 -25.16
C LEU A 204 -1.76 -9.31 -25.07
N ALA A 205 -1.62 -7.99 -25.19
CA ALA A 205 -2.75 -7.06 -25.16
C ALA A 205 -3.77 -7.31 -26.28
N GLU A 206 -3.33 -7.62 -27.50
CA GLU A 206 -4.21 -8.05 -28.59
C GLU A 206 -4.98 -9.33 -28.24
N LYS A 207 -4.32 -10.29 -27.59
CA LYS A 207 -4.93 -11.56 -27.21
C LYS A 207 -5.94 -11.45 -26.07
N PHE A 208 -5.69 -10.54 -25.12
CA PHE A 208 -6.57 -10.27 -23.99
C PHE A 208 -7.60 -9.16 -24.30
N GLU A 209 -7.60 -8.60 -25.50
CA GLU A 209 -8.49 -7.50 -25.92
C GLU A 209 -8.37 -6.26 -25.01
N VAL A 210 -7.14 -5.93 -24.58
CA VAL A 210 -6.81 -4.82 -23.67
C VAL A 210 -5.85 -3.79 -24.28
N THR A 211 -5.81 -3.68 -25.61
CA THR A 211 -4.93 -2.72 -26.32
C THR A 211 -5.16 -1.28 -25.88
N ASP A 212 -6.42 -0.88 -25.69
CA ASP A 212 -6.80 0.47 -25.26
C ASP A 212 -6.20 0.83 -23.90
N LEU A 213 -6.01 -0.16 -23.01
CA LEU A 213 -5.38 0.04 -21.71
C LEU A 213 -3.88 0.29 -21.85
N VAL A 214 -3.19 -0.38 -22.79
CA VAL A 214 -1.75 -0.13 -23.09
C VAL A 214 -1.55 1.27 -23.67
N GLU A 215 -2.51 1.76 -24.45
CA GLU A 215 -2.46 3.11 -25.03
C GLU A 215 -2.69 4.18 -23.97
N GLN A 216 -3.66 3.98 -23.07
CA GLN A 216 -3.96 4.90 -21.98
C GLN A 216 -2.90 4.89 -20.87
N ALA A 217 -2.31 3.73 -20.58
CA ALA A 217 -1.23 3.44 -19.64
C ALA A 217 -1.03 4.45 -18.50
N ARG A 218 -2.06 4.62 -17.67
CA ARG A 218 -2.09 5.57 -16.56
C ARG A 218 -0.93 5.36 -15.58
N TRP A 219 -0.52 4.10 -15.41
CA TRP A 219 0.62 3.67 -14.59
C TRP A 219 1.98 4.24 -15.03
N ARG A 220 2.13 4.74 -16.26
CA ARG A 220 3.39 5.36 -16.73
C ARG A 220 3.65 6.73 -16.09
N ASP A 221 2.62 7.41 -15.62
CA ASP A 221 2.74 8.74 -14.99
C ASP A 221 3.11 8.63 -13.49
N GLU A 222 2.64 7.57 -12.82
CA GLU A 222 2.98 7.23 -11.43
C GLU A 222 4.48 6.97 -11.26
N ILE A 223 5.11 6.34 -12.25
CA ILE A 223 6.55 6.04 -12.23
C ILE A 223 7.45 7.28 -12.42
N LYS A 224 6.99 8.28 -13.17
CA LYS A 224 7.82 9.44 -13.55
C LYS A 224 7.98 10.48 -12.44
N THR A 225 7.11 10.46 -11.44
CA THR A 225 7.12 11.45 -10.35
C THR A 225 8.12 11.10 -9.23
N ASP A 226 8.78 9.95 -9.32
CA ASP A 226 9.24 9.20 -8.13
C ASP A 226 10.73 8.79 -8.13
N ASP A 227 11.48 9.12 -9.18
CA ASP A 227 12.88 8.69 -9.33
C ASP A 227 13.85 9.49 -8.43
N ASP A 228 13.52 10.74 -8.06
CA ASP A 228 14.42 11.68 -7.35
C ASP A 228 13.93 12.20 -5.97
N ASP A 229 12.66 12.04 -5.58
CA ASP A 229 12.17 12.53 -4.27
C ASP A 229 12.59 11.54 -3.16
N PRO A 230 13.09 12.00 -2.00
CA PRO A 230 13.37 11.10 -0.90
C PRO A 230 12.07 10.46 -0.38
N ASP A 231 12.18 9.20 0.05
CA ASP A 231 11.02 8.43 0.48
C ASP A 231 10.46 9.06 1.78
N VAL A 232 9.18 9.46 1.76
CA VAL A 232 8.46 9.91 2.96
C VAL A 232 7.56 8.77 3.43
N VAL A 233 7.70 8.38 4.68
CA VAL A 233 6.90 7.30 5.28
C VAL A 233 5.72 7.92 6.01
N HIS A 234 4.50 7.45 5.73
CA HIS A 234 3.29 7.84 6.45
C HIS A 234 2.88 6.70 7.40
N LEU A 235 2.87 6.99 8.70
CA LEU A 235 2.34 6.10 9.72
C LEU A 235 1.00 6.66 10.21
N VAL A 236 -0.09 5.98 9.89
CA VAL A 236 -1.44 6.43 10.24
C VAL A 236 -1.99 5.58 11.36
N PHE A 237 -2.39 6.20 12.46
CA PHE A 237 -3.09 5.59 13.58
C PHE A 237 -4.58 5.92 13.50
N GLU A 238 -5.45 4.91 13.57
CA GLU A 238 -6.88 5.09 13.83
C GLU A 238 -7.14 4.71 15.29
N VAL A 239 -7.77 5.61 16.03
CA VAL A 239 -8.20 5.37 17.41
C VAL A 239 -9.71 5.18 17.41
N ASP A 240 -10.19 3.95 17.55
CA ASP A 240 -11.63 3.67 17.58
C ASP A 240 -12.08 3.39 19.02
N PRO A 241 -12.92 4.24 19.63
CA PRO A 241 -13.47 3.98 20.95
C PRO A 241 -14.33 2.72 20.98
N ASP A 242 -14.19 1.92 22.05
CA ASP A 242 -15.10 0.80 22.26
C ASP A 242 -16.53 1.33 22.53
N PRO A 243 -17.56 0.80 21.84
CA PRO A 243 -18.93 1.30 21.94
C PRO A 243 -19.58 1.03 23.30
N VAL A 244 -19.05 0.08 24.08
CA VAL A 244 -19.54 -0.35 25.39
C VAL A 244 -18.68 0.22 26.51
N ASP A 245 -17.35 0.10 26.38
CA ASP A 245 -16.38 0.48 27.41
C ASP A 245 -15.57 1.72 26.99
N ARG A 246 -16.01 2.91 27.41
CA ARG A 246 -15.38 4.18 27.01
C ARG A 246 -13.95 4.37 27.50
N THR A 247 -13.45 3.53 28.42
CA THR A 247 -12.04 3.57 28.83
C THR A 247 -11.16 2.73 27.91
N LYS A 248 -11.74 2.04 26.92
CA LYS A 248 -11.01 1.21 25.95
C LYS A 248 -11.11 1.76 24.55
N VAL A 249 -10.08 1.48 23.78
CA VAL A 249 -9.96 1.84 22.38
C VAL A 249 -9.32 0.69 21.61
N VAL A 250 -9.66 0.59 20.33
CA VAL A 250 -8.89 -0.19 19.36
C VAL A 250 -7.98 0.78 18.63
N LEU A 251 -6.67 0.60 18.79
CA LEU A 251 -5.65 1.30 18.03
C LEU A 251 -5.29 0.44 16.82
N SER A 252 -5.69 0.88 15.63
CA SER A 252 -5.24 0.29 14.36
C SER A 252 -4.18 1.19 13.73
N HIS A 253 -3.20 0.61 13.02
CA HIS A 253 -2.21 1.42 12.32
C HIS A 253 -1.88 0.90 10.91
N TRP A 254 -1.56 1.84 10.02
CA TRP A 254 -1.21 1.61 8.63
C TRP A 254 0.10 2.29 8.25
N LEU A 255 0.85 1.66 7.36
CA LEU A 255 2.08 2.21 6.78
C LEU A 255 1.89 2.51 5.30
N ASN A 256 2.36 3.67 4.83
CA ASN A 256 2.44 3.98 3.40
C ASN A 256 3.76 4.65 3.05
N TRP A 257 4.24 4.42 1.83
CA TRP A 257 5.44 5.06 1.28
C TRP A 257 5.01 6.07 0.22
N LYS A 258 5.45 7.33 0.34
CA LYS A 258 5.09 8.37 -0.62
C LYS A 258 5.79 8.07 -1.95
N GLY A 259 4.99 7.71 -2.95
CA GLY A 259 5.42 7.48 -4.33
C GLY A 259 4.57 6.45 -5.11
N SER A 260 3.90 5.57 -4.38
CA SER A 260 3.05 4.52 -4.93
C SER A 260 1.56 4.88 -5.09
N GLY A 261 1.16 6.13 -4.80
CA GLY A 261 -0.25 6.41 -4.49
C GLY A 261 -0.58 6.08 -3.03
N TRP A 262 -1.85 6.15 -2.63
CA TRP A 262 -2.25 5.75 -1.28
C TRP A 262 -2.71 4.30 -1.24
N HIS A 263 -1.87 3.45 -0.66
CA HIS A 263 -2.15 2.04 -0.38
C HIS A 263 -1.76 1.73 1.06
N GLY A 264 -2.42 2.39 2.01
CA GLY A 264 -2.13 2.23 3.43
C GLY A 264 -2.21 0.75 3.82
N ARG A 265 -1.08 0.16 4.22
CA ARG A 265 -0.99 -1.25 4.61
C ARG A 265 -1.29 -1.39 6.08
N ARG A 266 -2.36 -2.11 6.43
CA ARG A 266 -2.72 -2.38 7.84
C ARG A 266 -1.64 -3.27 8.48
N ARG A 267 -0.99 -2.77 9.53
CA ARG A 267 0.13 -3.44 10.20
C ARG A 267 -0.29 -4.16 11.47
N GLY A 268 -1.29 -3.66 12.18
CA GLY A 268 -1.81 -4.34 13.37
C GLY A 268 -2.92 -3.59 14.08
N ASP A 269 -3.53 -4.30 15.03
CA ASP A 269 -4.57 -3.84 15.93
C ASP A 269 -4.19 -4.13 17.38
N ALA A 270 -4.42 -3.17 18.26
CA ALA A 270 -4.27 -3.33 19.70
C ALA A 270 -5.54 -2.84 20.41
N ALA A 271 -6.21 -3.74 21.15
CA ALA A 271 -7.29 -3.36 22.05
C ALA A 271 -6.69 -3.03 23.42
N ILE A 272 -6.68 -1.75 23.78
CA ILE A 272 -5.94 -1.22 24.93
C ILE A 272 -6.78 -0.25 25.77
N GLY A 273 -6.31 0.06 26.98
CA GLY A 273 -6.83 1.17 27.77
C GLY A 273 -6.53 2.51 27.08
N ARG A 274 -7.41 3.48 27.24
CA ARG A 274 -7.23 4.83 26.68
C ARG A 274 -6.00 5.52 27.31
N GLU A 275 -5.69 5.19 28.55
CA GLU A 275 -4.50 5.63 29.28
C GLU A 275 -3.19 5.09 28.70
N ASP A 276 -3.23 3.95 28.00
CA ASP A 276 -2.04 3.29 27.43
C ASP A 276 -1.71 3.77 26.01
N LEU A 277 -2.55 4.64 25.44
CA LEU A 277 -2.42 5.11 24.05
C LEU A 277 -1.05 5.72 23.75
N GLU A 278 -0.55 6.59 24.63
CA GLU A 278 0.73 7.27 24.42
C GLU A 278 1.88 6.27 24.36
N SER A 279 1.92 5.31 25.29
CA SER A 279 2.95 4.28 25.35
C SER A 279 2.87 3.29 24.19
N GLU A 280 1.68 2.93 23.75
CA GLU A 280 1.51 2.02 22.61
C GLU A 280 1.92 2.68 21.29
N VAL A 281 1.60 3.97 21.10
CA VAL A 281 2.04 4.74 19.93
C VAL A 281 3.56 4.86 19.88
N ASP A 282 4.19 5.16 21.02
CA ASP A 282 5.65 5.20 21.12
C ASP A 282 6.28 3.83 20.79
N ARG A 283 5.71 2.73 21.30
CA ARG A 283 6.15 1.36 20.98
C ARG A 283 6.11 1.09 19.47
N VAL A 284 4.97 1.35 18.81
CA VAL A 284 4.80 1.12 17.38
C VAL A 284 5.76 1.97 16.56
N LEU A 285 5.96 3.22 16.94
CA LEU A 285 6.88 4.13 16.27
C LEU A 285 8.34 3.68 16.42
N ALA A 286 8.75 3.27 17.62
CA ALA A 286 10.10 2.75 17.88
C ALA A 286 10.38 1.46 17.09
N GLU A 287 9.39 0.57 16.96
CA GLU A 287 9.50 -0.64 16.12
C GLU A 287 9.69 -0.29 14.65
N LEU A 288 8.94 0.70 14.14
CA LEU A 288 9.11 1.18 12.76
C LEU A 288 10.48 1.82 12.56
N GLU A 289 10.94 2.68 13.47
CA GLU A 289 12.26 3.31 13.38
C GLU A 289 13.39 2.27 13.39
N ALA A 290 13.26 1.22 14.21
CA ALA A 290 14.20 0.10 14.23
C ALA A 290 14.16 -0.71 12.92
N GLU A 291 12.97 -1.00 12.38
CA GLU A 291 12.80 -1.67 11.08
C GLU A 291 13.49 -0.86 9.97
N LEU A 292 13.25 0.44 9.92
CA LEU A 292 13.84 1.33 8.93
C LEU A 292 15.35 1.42 9.09
N GLY A 293 15.87 1.57 10.31
CA GLY A 293 17.29 1.77 10.59
C GLY A 293 18.19 0.57 10.27
N ILE A 294 17.65 -0.64 10.17
CA ILE A 294 18.40 -1.85 9.80
C ILE A 294 18.40 -2.07 8.27
N THR A 295 17.52 -1.38 7.54
CA THR A 295 17.45 -1.50 6.08
C THR A 295 18.38 -0.50 5.37
N PRO A 296 19.03 -0.87 4.25
CA PRO A 296 19.80 0.07 3.43
C PRO A 296 18.96 1.26 2.90
N ALA A 297 17.63 1.12 2.92
CA ALA A 297 16.68 2.17 2.57
C ALA A 297 16.66 3.33 3.59
N ALA A 298 17.24 3.17 4.79
CA ALA A 298 17.35 4.21 5.81
C ALA A 298 17.97 5.52 5.26
N GLU A 299 18.95 5.40 4.35
CA GLU A 299 19.65 6.56 3.78
C GLU A 299 18.77 7.42 2.85
N ARG A 300 17.65 6.88 2.33
CA ARG A 300 16.72 7.62 1.47
C ARG A 300 15.41 8.03 2.16
N VAL A 301 15.11 7.52 3.36
CA VAL A 301 13.95 7.98 4.14
C VAL A 301 14.25 9.37 4.69
N SER A 302 13.53 10.38 4.22
CA SER A 302 13.73 11.76 4.67
C SER A 302 12.93 12.12 5.92
N ALA A 303 11.78 11.49 6.12
CA ALA A 303 10.89 11.77 7.24
C ALA A 303 9.85 10.65 7.45
N ILE A 304 9.40 10.52 8.70
CA ILE A 304 8.18 9.80 9.07
C ILE A 304 7.11 10.85 9.42
N VAL A 305 6.00 10.84 8.70
CA VAL A 305 4.83 11.67 8.98
C VAL A 305 3.83 10.81 9.75
N VAL A 306 3.46 11.25 10.95
CA VAL A 306 2.52 10.53 11.81
C VAL A 306 1.14 11.17 11.69
N GLU A 307 0.12 10.40 11.29
CA GLU A 307 -1.26 10.88 11.15
C GLU A 307 -2.17 10.17 12.17
N PHE A 308 -3.03 10.92 12.86
CA PHE A 308 -4.01 10.37 13.80
C PHE A 308 -5.43 10.60 13.31
N ALA A 309 -6.12 9.53 12.92
CA ALA A 309 -7.57 9.52 12.73
C ALA A 309 -8.26 9.36 14.09
N LEU A 310 -8.76 10.49 14.61
CA LEU A 310 -9.33 10.57 15.94
C LEU A 310 -10.87 10.73 15.90
N PRO A 311 -11.58 10.15 16.87
CA PRO A 311 -12.99 10.44 17.10
C PRO A 311 -13.15 11.87 17.63
N TRP A 312 -14.34 12.45 17.47
CA TRP A 312 -14.61 13.82 17.92
C TRP A 312 -14.28 14.05 19.40
N GLU A 313 -14.55 13.07 20.27
CA GLU A 313 -14.27 13.14 21.70
C GLU A 313 -12.78 13.24 22.04
N MET A 314 -11.90 13.01 21.05
CA MET A 314 -10.45 13.09 21.15
C MET A 314 -9.83 14.08 20.18
N ILE A 315 -10.61 14.71 19.30
CA ILE A 315 -10.06 15.56 18.24
C ILE A 315 -9.27 16.75 18.78
N ASN A 316 -9.62 17.25 19.98
CA ASN A 316 -8.91 18.34 20.66
C ASN A 316 -7.63 17.89 21.41
N THR A 317 -7.31 16.60 21.40
CA THR A 317 -6.13 16.05 22.10
C THR A 317 -4.86 16.57 21.43
N ALA A 318 -3.86 16.93 22.24
CA ALA A 318 -2.60 17.46 21.77
C ALA A 318 -1.61 16.33 21.45
N VAL A 319 -2.00 15.44 20.54
CA VAL A 319 -1.24 14.22 20.16
C VAL A 319 0.17 14.52 19.65
N GLU A 320 0.38 15.72 19.10
CA GLU A 320 1.71 16.17 18.67
C GLU A 320 2.70 16.34 19.83
N PHE A 321 2.21 16.44 21.07
CA PHE A 321 3.01 16.59 22.28
C PHE A 321 3.09 15.34 23.14
N TRP A 322 2.62 14.20 22.62
CA TRP A 322 2.81 12.91 23.29
C TRP A 322 4.30 12.59 23.44
N PRO A 323 4.70 12.01 24.58
CA PRO A 323 6.09 11.72 24.88
C PRO A 323 6.59 10.57 23.99
N LYS A 324 7.74 10.79 23.35
CA LYS A 324 8.52 9.76 22.68
C LYS A 324 9.67 9.34 23.59
N ALA A 325 9.86 8.03 23.77
CA ALA A 325 10.96 7.52 24.58
C ALA A 325 12.31 7.83 23.92
N SER A 326 13.31 8.07 24.76
CA SER A 326 14.69 8.33 24.36
C SER A 326 15.60 7.31 25.04
N PRO A 327 16.81 7.05 24.49
CA PRO A 327 17.84 6.32 25.23
C PRO A 327 18.26 7.02 26.55
N SER A 328 17.96 8.31 26.69
CA SER A 328 18.02 9.02 27.95
C SER A 328 16.69 8.92 28.70
N ASP A 329 16.69 9.06 30.03
CA ASP A 329 15.45 9.13 30.84
C ASP A 329 14.60 10.40 30.56
N VAL A 330 14.93 11.19 29.54
CA VAL A 330 14.23 12.41 29.14
C VAL A 330 13.40 12.13 27.89
N THR A 331 12.07 12.31 27.99
CA THR A 331 11.14 12.19 26.87
C THR A 331 11.06 13.49 26.09
N VAL A 332 10.90 13.41 24.77
CA VAL A 332 10.64 14.56 23.90
C VAL A 332 9.28 14.41 23.20
N PRO A 333 8.57 15.52 22.89
CA PRO A 333 7.36 15.47 22.09
C PRO A 333 7.55 14.81 20.71
N LEU A 334 6.55 14.09 20.21
CA LEU A 334 6.53 13.56 18.84
C LEU A 334 6.85 14.63 17.77
N ALA A 335 6.35 15.84 17.95
CA ALA A 335 6.55 16.98 17.03
C ALA A 335 8.01 17.45 16.89
N VAL A 336 8.93 16.97 17.75
CA VAL A 336 10.36 17.27 17.63
C VAL A 336 10.94 16.54 16.42
N ASP A 337 10.65 15.24 16.29
CA ASP A 337 11.22 14.38 15.26
C ASP A 337 10.33 14.28 14.03
N HIS A 338 9.00 14.32 14.23
CA HIS A 338 8.03 13.92 13.21
C HIS A 338 6.98 15.00 12.96
N PRO A 339 6.62 15.31 11.70
CA PRO A 339 5.38 16.01 11.40
C PRO A 339 4.17 15.19 11.87
N VAL A 340 3.33 15.78 12.72
CA VAL A 340 2.12 15.14 13.25
C VAL A 340 0.86 15.79 12.68
N LEU A 341 -0.03 14.98 12.10
CA LEU A 341 -1.30 15.41 11.51
C LEU A 341 -2.48 14.77 12.25
N VAL A 342 -3.60 15.49 12.27
CA VAL A 342 -4.86 15.02 12.86
C VAL A 342 -5.91 14.91 11.76
N ARG A 343 -6.69 13.84 11.78
CA ARG A 343 -7.78 13.53 10.84
C ARG A 343 -9.06 13.24 11.62
N SER A 344 -10.22 13.44 11.00
CA SER A 344 -11.50 13.04 11.61
C SER A 344 -11.90 11.62 11.26
N LEU A 345 -12.10 10.79 12.30
CA LEU A 345 -12.64 9.45 12.16
C LEU A 345 -14.08 9.47 11.62
N GLU A 346 -14.92 10.42 12.08
CA GLU A 346 -16.28 10.59 11.58
C GLU A 346 -16.33 10.81 10.08
N ARG A 347 -15.40 11.61 9.56
CA ARG A 347 -15.34 11.91 8.14
C ARG A 347 -14.91 10.71 7.33
N THR A 348 -13.89 9.98 7.79
CA THR A 348 -13.47 8.72 7.16
C THR A 348 -14.66 7.76 7.05
N ARG A 349 -15.51 7.69 8.09
CA ARG A 349 -16.71 6.83 8.12
C ARG A 349 -17.91 7.37 7.32
N ALA A 350 -17.97 8.67 7.03
CA ALA A 350 -19.11 9.31 6.36
C ALA A 350 -19.09 9.19 4.83
N GLN A 351 -19.18 7.95 4.31
CA GLN A 351 -19.03 7.61 2.88
C GLN A 351 -19.89 8.46 1.92
N ARG A 352 -21.10 8.84 2.34
CA ARG A 352 -22.01 9.67 1.53
C ARG A 352 -21.45 11.04 1.12
N TYR A 353 -20.39 11.52 1.78
CA TYR A 353 -19.77 12.81 1.49
C TYR A 353 -18.42 12.68 0.78
N TRP A 354 -17.95 11.47 0.48
CA TRP A 354 -16.63 11.25 -0.13
C TRP A 354 -16.48 11.90 -1.51
N LEU A 355 -17.53 11.93 -2.33
CA LEU A 355 -17.47 12.57 -3.65
C LEU A 355 -17.17 14.08 -3.53
N VAL A 356 -17.96 14.77 -2.72
CA VAL A 356 -17.82 16.22 -2.49
C VAL A 356 -16.48 16.52 -1.81
N TRP A 357 -16.02 15.66 -0.89
CA TRP A 357 -14.71 15.79 -0.28
C TRP A 357 -13.56 15.64 -1.30
N LYS A 358 -13.58 14.60 -2.15
CA LYS A 358 -12.57 14.43 -3.21
C LYS A 358 -12.54 15.60 -4.19
N GLN A 359 -13.71 16.14 -4.55
CA GLN A 359 -13.81 17.34 -5.40
C GLN A 359 -13.19 18.56 -4.72
N ARG A 360 -13.50 18.80 -3.44
CA ARG A 360 -12.95 19.93 -2.68
C ARG A 360 -11.45 19.78 -2.43
N TRP A 361 -10.96 18.56 -2.19
CA TRP A 361 -9.54 18.27 -2.00
C TRP A 361 -8.70 18.68 -3.22
N ARG A 362 -9.19 18.39 -4.44
CA ARG A 362 -8.53 18.84 -5.67
C ARG A 362 -8.43 20.37 -5.77
N ALA A 363 -9.37 21.11 -5.17
CA ALA A 363 -9.36 22.57 -5.14
C ALA A 363 -8.36 23.17 -4.14
N VAL A 364 -7.79 22.37 -3.21
CA VAL A 364 -6.77 22.83 -2.24
C VAL A 364 -5.51 23.36 -2.95
N SER A 365 -5.21 22.87 -4.15
CA SER A 365 -4.11 23.37 -5.00
C SER A 365 -4.38 24.70 -5.68
N GLY A 366 -5.60 25.22 -5.60
CA GLY A 366 -5.98 26.45 -6.28
C GLY A 366 -5.40 27.69 -5.61
N GLU A 367 -4.90 28.64 -6.41
CA GLU A 367 -4.35 29.92 -5.94
C GLU A 367 -5.33 30.79 -5.14
N THR A 368 -6.63 30.48 -5.20
CA THR A 368 -7.72 31.22 -4.54
C THR A 368 -8.23 30.59 -3.25
N ALA A 369 -7.57 29.52 -2.79
CA ALA A 369 -7.92 28.81 -1.57
C ALA A 369 -7.88 29.74 -0.34
N ARG A 370 -9.01 29.88 0.36
CA ARG A 370 -9.13 30.76 1.53
C ARG A 370 -9.82 30.09 2.72
N PRO A 371 -9.53 30.52 3.96
CA PRO A 371 -10.24 30.08 5.15
C PRO A 371 -11.59 30.79 5.28
N TYR A 372 -12.61 30.05 5.72
CA TYR A 372 -13.87 30.58 6.22
C TYR A 372 -13.78 30.74 7.74
N TRP A 373 -14.09 31.93 8.24
CA TRP A 373 -14.10 32.22 9.67
C TRP A 373 -15.52 32.09 10.21
N SER A 374 -15.73 31.14 11.13
CA SER A 374 -17.03 31.09 11.80
C SER A 374 -17.24 32.34 12.65
N ARG A 375 -18.45 32.91 12.58
CA ARG A 375 -18.77 34.18 13.22
C ARG A 375 -18.97 34.00 14.73
N THR A 376 -18.05 34.46 15.56
CA THR A 376 -18.18 34.38 17.03
C THR A 376 -19.43 35.09 17.58
N ASN A 377 -19.86 36.18 16.95
CA ASN A 377 -21.00 37.01 17.39
C ASN A 377 -22.24 36.84 16.50
N GLY A 378 -23.25 36.13 16.98
CA GLY A 378 -24.54 35.92 16.32
C GLY A 378 -25.22 34.61 16.72
N GLY A 379 -26.53 34.50 16.43
CA GLY A 379 -27.25 33.22 16.59
C GLY A 379 -26.72 32.12 15.65
N TRP A 380 -27.12 30.88 15.89
CA TRP A 380 -26.72 29.70 15.11
C TRP A 380 -27.32 29.70 13.68
N ASP A 381 -26.79 30.54 12.78
CA ASP A 381 -27.18 30.54 11.37
C ASP A 381 -26.41 29.48 10.57
N LEU A 382 -26.73 28.20 10.83
CA LEU A 382 -26.17 27.08 10.06
C LEU A 382 -26.62 27.10 8.59
N THR A 383 -27.74 27.76 8.29
CA THR A 383 -28.25 27.88 6.91
C THR A 383 -27.39 28.83 6.10
N GLY A 384 -27.10 30.01 6.63
CA GLY A 384 -26.16 30.96 6.03
C GLY A 384 -24.77 30.35 5.85
N MET A 385 -24.26 29.65 6.87
CA MET A 385 -22.99 28.93 6.76
C MET A 385 -23.01 27.88 5.63
N ALA A 386 -24.09 27.11 5.50
CA ALA A 386 -24.20 26.13 4.42
C ALA A 386 -24.23 26.77 3.02
N VAL A 387 -24.83 27.96 2.89
CA VAL A 387 -24.81 28.74 1.64
C VAL A 387 -23.40 29.24 1.34
N ASP A 388 -22.72 29.82 2.32
CA ASP A 388 -21.35 30.33 2.17
C ASP A 388 -20.38 29.19 1.77
N LEU A 389 -20.42 28.07 2.48
CA LEU A 389 -19.55 26.92 2.22
C LEU A 389 -19.80 26.25 0.86
N ASN A 390 -20.84 26.62 0.12
CA ASN A 390 -21.01 26.15 -1.26
C ASN A 390 -19.97 26.76 -2.22
N ASP A 391 -19.31 27.87 -1.84
CA ASP A 391 -18.19 28.46 -2.59
C ASP A 391 -16.97 27.52 -2.59
N THR A 392 -16.56 27.07 -3.78
CA THR A 392 -15.45 26.12 -3.97
C THR A 392 -14.06 26.68 -3.64
N SER A 393 -13.91 28.00 -3.54
CA SER A 393 -12.66 28.64 -3.07
C SER A 393 -12.43 28.47 -1.57
N ILE A 394 -13.47 28.15 -0.81
CA ILE A 394 -13.35 27.86 0.62
C ILE A 394 -12.90 26.41 0.79
N VAL A 395 -11.68 26.23 1.30
CA VAL A 395 -11.06 24.92 1.52
C VAL A 395 -10.70 24.66 2.98
N SER A 396 -10.88 25.66 3.84
CA SER A 396 -10.64 25.57 5.27
C SER A 396 -11.74 26.24 6.07
N LEU A 397 -12.04 25.69 7.25
CA LEU A 397 -12.92 26.28 8.26
C LEU A 397 -12.11 26.61 9.51
N VAL A 398 -12.27 27.83 10.04
CA VAL A 398 -11.78 28.21 11.36
C VAL A 398 -12.96 28.16 12.35
N LEU A 399 -12.85 27.30 13.35
CA LEU A 399 -13.89 27.12 14.38
C LEU A 399 -13.98 28.35 15.28
N SER A 400 -15.20 28.62 15.76
CA SER A 400 -15.45 29.73 16.68
C SER A 400 -15.10 29.42 18.15
N GLU A 401 -15.00 28.13 18.49
CA GLU A 401 -14.65 27.62 19.82
C GLU A 401 -13.89 26.29 19.67
N PRO A 402 -13.09 25.86 20.66
CA PRO A 402 -12.43 24.57 20.62
C PRO A 402 -13.45 23.41 20.56
N PRO A 403 -13.12 22.29 19.89
CA PRO A 403 -13.93 21.08 19.91
C PRO A 403 -14.21 20.60 21.34
N GLY A 404 -15.50 20.49 21.67
CA GLY A 404 -15.99 20.02 22.96
C GLY A 404 -16.99 18.88 22.77
N ASP A 405 -18.09 18.91 23.51
CA ASP A 405 -19.15 17.91 23.34
C ASP A 405 -19.86 18.02 21.97
N ARG A 406 -20.64 17.00 21.60
CA ARG A 406 -21.39 16.98 20.32
C ARG A 406 -22.62 17.89 20.30
N ARG A 407 -22.86 18.66 21.35
CA ARG A 407 -23.90 19.70 21.41
C ARG A 407 -23.29 21.09 21.25
N SER A 408 -21.97 21.19 21.33
CA SER A 408 -21.22 22.43 21.19
C SER A 408 -21.39 23.01 19.79
N ARG A 409 -21.13 24.31 19.69
CA ARG A 409 -21.18 25.03 18.43
C ARG A 409 -20.09 24.51 17.47
N ALA A 410 -18.89 24.23 17.98
CA ALA A 410 -17.80 23.65 17.20
C ALA A 410 -18.20 22.36 16.48
N TRP A 411 -18.97 21.47 17.13
CA TRP A 411 -19.46 20.25 16.48
C TRP A 411 -20.36 20.56 15.27
N HIS A 412 -21.30 21.48 15.43
CA HIS A 412 -22.23 21.84 14.35
C HIS A 412 -21.50 22.52 13.19
N GLU A 413 -20.53 23.38 13.48
CA GLU A 413 -19.65 24.01 12.49
C GLU A 413 -18.84 22.98 11.71
N ALA A 414 -18.18 22.05 12.42
CA ALA A 414 -17.43 20.96 11.81
C ALA A 414 -18.32 20.02 10.98
N ALA A 415 -19.51 19.68 11.45
CA ALA A 415 -20.46 18.86 10.71
C ALA A 415 -20.92 19.53 9.40
N MET A 416 -21.07 20.85 9.38
CA MET A 416 -21.35 21.60 8.14
C MET A 416 -20.14 21.58 7.20
N ALA A 417 -18.92 21.76 7.71
CA ALA A 417 -17.70 21.59 6.93
C ALA A 417 -17.57 20.19 6.31
N PHE A 418 -17.83 19.13 7.08
CA PHE A 418 -17.80 17.75 6.59
C PHE A 418 -18.82 17.51 5.48
N ARG A 419 -20.06 18.00 5.64
CA ARG A 419 -21.10 17.92 4.61
C ARG A 419 -20.68 18.65 3.34
N ALA A 420 -20.02 19.81 3.47
CA ALA A 420 -19.51 20.59 2.37
C ALA A 420 -18.17 20.05 1.82
N GLY A 421 -17.60 18.99 2.39
CA GLY A 421 -16.33 18.41 1.96
C GLY A 421 -15.10 19.28 2.24
N ILE A 422 -15.17 20.28 3.13
CA ILE A 422 -14.06 21.16 3.51
C ILE A 422 -12.96 20.32 4.17
N PRO A 423 -11.77 20.14 3.57
CA PRO A 423 -10.76 19.19 4.05
C PRO A 423 -9.94 19.67 5.25
N ILE A 424 -9.96 20.97 5.55
CA ILE A 424 -9.11 21.57 6.58
C ILE A 424 -10.00 22.24 7.64
N ILE A 425 -9.78 21.90 8.92
CA ILE A 425 -10.45 22.58 10.04
C ILE A 425 -9.38 23.04 11.02
N ILE A 426 -9.48 24.28 11.48
CA ILE A 426 -8.47 24.94 12.30
C ILE A 426 -9.13 25.53 13.54
N TRP A 427 -8.47 25.36 14.68
CA TRP A 427 -8.93 25.93 15.94
C TRP A 427 -7.75 26.18 16.88
N ASP A 428 -7.98 26.99 17.90
CA ASP A 428 -7.11 27.05 19.07
C ASP A 428 -7.68 26.12 20.14
N ARG A 429 -6.83 25.30 20.76
CA ARG A 429 -7.27 24.33 21.79
C ARG A 429 -7.84 24.97 23.04
N GLU A 430 -7.50 26.23 23.31
CA GLU A 430 -7.88 26.97 24.51
C GLU A 430 -8.87 28.09 24.19
N ASP A 431 -8.50 29.01 23.29
CA ASP A 431 -9.28 30.21 22.97
C ASP A 431 -9.21 30.59 21.48
N CYS A 432 -10.25 30.17 20.75
CA CYS A 432 -10.45 30.49 19.33
C CYS A 432 -10.78 31.97 19.07
N SER A 433 -11.07 32.78 20.11
CA SER A 433 -11.36 34.20 19.96
C SER A 433 -10.13 35.09 20.07
N SER A 434 -8.98 34.53 20.49
CA SER A 434 -7.76 35.31 20.74
C SER A 434 -7.21 35.94 19.46
N SER A 435 -6.74 37.19 19.55
CA SER A 435 -6.14 37.90 18.40
C SER A 435 -4.86 37.22 17.91
N HIS A 436 -4.11 36.63 18.82
CA HIS A 436 -2.89 35.88 18.53
C HIS A 436 -3.15 34.63 17.69
N PHE A 437 -4.22 33.87 18.00
CA PHE A 437 -4.68 32.78 17.15
C PHE A 437 -5.04 33.28 15.74
N HIS A 438 -5.82 34.35 15.65
CA HIS A 438 -6.26 34.90 14.36
C HIS A 438 -5.08 35.35 13.49
N GLU A 439 -4.08 35.99 14.09
CA GLU A 439 -2.84 36.39 13.41
C GLU A 439 -2.04 35.17 12.92
N ALA A 440 -1.91 34.14 13.75
CA ALA A 440 -1.20 32.91 13.40
C ALA A 440 -1.85 32.20 12.20
N VAL A 441 -3.18 32.03 12.21
CA VAL A 441 -3.92 31.46 11.07
C VAL A 441 -3.74 32.32 9.82
N THR A 442 -3.85 33.64 9.94
CA THR A 442 -3.63 34.56 8.81
C THR A 442 -2.24 34.38 8.19
N ARG A 443 -1.19 34.28 9.03
CA ARG A 443 0.20 34.02 8.57
C ARG A 443 0.37 32.66 7.90
N LEU A 444 -0.29 31.62 8.41
CA LEU A 444 -0.24 30.26 7.84
C LEU A 444 -0.79 30.21 6.40
N PHE A 445 -1.81 31.01 6.09
CA PHE A 445 -2.40 31.11 4.74
C PHE A 445 -1.73 32.14 3.84
N ALA A 446 -1.17 33.23 4.39
CA ALA A 446 -0.45 34.23 3.61
C ALA A 446 0.82 33.67 2.92
N SER A 447 1.32 32.53 3.38
CA SER A 447 2.58 31.91 2.93
C SER A 447 2.46 31.08 1.63
N GLY A 448 1.36 31.21 0.88
CA GLY A 448 1.17 30.57 -0.43
C GLY A 448 0.45 29.22 -0.36
N ASP A 449 0.91 28.24 -1.16
CA ASP A 449 0.25 26.95 -1.41
C ASP A 449 -0.27 26.27 -0.12
N VAL A 450 -1.57 25.99 -0.09
CA VAL A 450 -2.26 25.37 1.05
C VAL A 450 -1.82 23.92 1.24
N ARG A 451 -1.34 23.22 0.20
CA ARG A 451 -0.80 21.85 0.31
C ARG A 451 0.42 21.75 1.24
N ARG A 452 1.15 22.85 1.43
CA ARG A 452 2.30 22.92 2.35
C ARG A 452 1.93 23.36 3.77
N LEU A 453 0.63 23.42 4.11
CA LEU A 453 0.18 23.75 5.46
C LEU A 453 0.71 22.76 6.53
N PRO A 454 0.72 21.42 6.30
CA PRO A 454 1.39 20.46 7.17
C PRO A 454 2.83 20.83 7.53
N ASP A 455 3.66 21.15 6.54
CA ASP A 455 5.08 21.49 6.73
C ASP A 455 5.23 22.79 7.55
N ARG A 456 4.39 23.78 7.25
CA ARG A 456 4.38 25.06 7.97
C ARG A 456 3.94 24.88 9.43
N LEU A 457 2.97 24.01 9.69
CA LEU A 457 2.52 23.68 11.04
C LEU A 457 3.61 22.95 11.82
N ALA A 458 4.27 21.97 11.21
CA ALA A 458 5.39 21.25 11.84
C ALA A 458 6.55 22.20 12.20
N ARG A 459 6.85 23.18 11.34
CA ARG A 459 7.83 24.24 11.65
C ARG A 459 7.35 25.13 12.80
N LEU A 460 6.11 25.60 12.77
CA LEU A 460 5.53 26.46 13.82
C LEU A 460 5.58 25.79 15.21
N ARG A 461 5.34 24.48 15.28
CA ARG A 461 5.45 23.70 16.51
C ARG A 461 6.89 23.60 17.02
N ARG A 462 7.86 23.35 16.14
CA ARG A 462 9.29 23.33 16.52
C ARG A 462 9.76 24.70 17.00
N GLU A 463 9.32 25.79 16.38
CA GLU A 463 9.59 27.16 16.85
C GLU A 463 9.01 27.37 18.26
N ALA A 464 7.81 26.86 18.53
CA ALA A 464 7.16 26.95 19.84
C ALA A 464 7.88 26.21 20.97
N LEU A 465 8.54 25.09 20.62
CA LEU A 465 9.33 24.27 21.54
C LEU A 465 10.69 24.90 21.86
N LEU A 466 11.22 25.73 20.95
CA LEU A 466 12.46 26.49 21.15
C LEU A 466 12.23 27.83 21.87
N ALA A 467 11.01 28.36 21.82
CA ALA A 467 10.65 29.62 22.46
C ALA A 467 10.65 29.48 23.99
N ASN A 468 11.24 30.47 24.68
CA ASN A 468 11.22 30.51 26.14
C ASN A 468 9.88 31.04 26.64
N ASP A 469 9.48 30.67 27.86
CA ASP A 469 8.25 31.18 28.46
C ASP A 469 8.25 32.71 28.66
N ALA A 470 9.44 33.33 28.65
CA ALA A 470 9.60 34.79 28.67
C ALA A 470 9.23 35.49 27.35
N ASP A 471 9.19 34.75 26.23
CA ASP A 471 8.88 35.28 24.90
C ASP A 471 7.36 35.45 24.68
N GLY A 472 6.54 35.01 25.65
CA GLY A 472 5.09 35.08 25.61
C GLY A 472 4.42 33.86 24.97
N PRO A 473 3.08 33.89 24.81
CA PRO A 473 2.34 32.78 24.21
C PRO A 473 2.75 32.58 22.74
N HIS A 474 2.99 31.34 22.34
CA HIS A 474 3.37 30.98 20.98
C HIS A 474 2.31 30.08 20.33
N ALA A 475 1.82 30.45 19.14
CA ALA A 475 0.64 29.81 18.55
C ALA A 475 0.85 28.32 18.27
N GLY A 476 2.09 27.91 18.00
CA GLY A 476 2.43 26.50 17.81
C GLY A 476 2.18 25.60 19.03
N ARG A 477 1.91 26.13 20.23
CA ARG A 477 1.57 25.33 21.43
C ARG A 477 0.09 24.93 21.48
N SER A 478 -0.81 25.78 21.00
CA SER A 478 -2.26 25.61 21.13
C SER A 478 -2.98 25.42 19.79
N LEU A 479 -2.42 25.89 18.68
CA LEU A 479 -3.03 25.82 17.35
C LEU A 479 -3.13 24.38 16.85
N ALA A 480 -4.33 23.98 16.47
CA ALA A 480 -4.65 22.67 15.95
C ALA A 480 -5.12 22.78 14.48
N VAL A 481 -4.73 21.78 13.69
CA VAL A 481 -5.19 21.64 12.31
C VAL A 481 -5.61 20.20 12.08
N LEU A 482 -6.87 20.01 11.74
CA LEU A 482 -7.36 18.80 11.12
C LEU A 482 -7.08 18.90 9.62
N TRP A 483 -6.42 17.88 9.09
CA TRP A 483 -5.95 17.77 7.71
C TRP A 483 -6.46 16.47 7.10
N ASP A 484 -7.60 16.53 6.43
CA ASP A 484 -8.25 15.37 5.84
C ASP A 484 -7.96 15.29 4.33
N ASP A 485 -6.89 14.55 3.97
CA ASP A 485 -6.56 14.21 2.59
C ASP A 485 -7.53 13.15 2.04
N ALA A 486 -8.31 13.51 1.01
CA ALA A 486 -9.35 12.65 0.41
C ALA A 486 -8.80 11.51 -0.46
N GLU A 487 -7.52 11.58 -0.82
CA GLU A 487 -6.82 10.55 -1.56
C GLU A 487 -6.27 9.48 -0.61
N ARG A 488 -6.25 9.76 0.71
CA ARG A 488 -5.69 8.89 1.75
C ARG A 488 -6.75 8.31 2.67
N LEU A 489 -7.54 7.39 2.12
CA LEU A 489 -8.58 6.66 2.86
C LEU A 489 -8.01 5.33 3.36
N PRO A 490 -7.95 5.04 4.68
CA PRO A 490 -7.71 3.67 5.15
C PRO A 490 -8.64 2.72 4.38
N GLU A 491 -8.14 1.53 4.01
CA GLU A 491 -8.92 0.57 3.22
C GLU A 491 -10.36 0.51 3.73
N PRO A 492 -11.37 0.58 2.84
CA PRO A 492 -12.74 0.45 3.28
C PRO A 492 -12.83 -0.86 4.05
N LEU A 493 -13.29 -0.80 5.31
CA LEU A 493 -13.66 -1.98 6.09
C LEU A 493 -14.43 -2.88 5.13
N ALA A 494 -13.82 -4.02 4.75
CA ALA A 494 -14.46 -4.99 3.89
C ALA A 494 -15.85 -5.19 4.47
N SER A 495 -16.87 -4.82 3.69
CA SER A 495 -18.25 -4.86 4.12
C SER A 495 -18.50 -6.25 4.69
N GLY A 496 -18.64 -6.33 6.02
CA GLY A 496 -18.90 -7.56 6.75
C GLY A 496 -20.29 -8.08 6.39
N TRP A 497 -20.46 -8.56 5.17
CA TRP A 497 -21.52 -9.48 4.78
C TRP A 497 -20.97 -10.88 4.98
N GLY A 498 -20.63 -11.18 6.24
CA GLY A 498 -20.49 -12.53 6.72
C GLY A 498 -21.89 -13.12 6.83
N SER A 499 -22.23 -13.95 5.85
CA SER A 499 -23.23 -14.99 5.94
C SER A 499 -23.21 -15.63 7.34
N GLN A 500 -24.21 -15.32 8.16
CA GLN A 500 -24.57 -16.21 9.25
C GLN A 500 -25.13 -17.47 8.59
N GLY A 501 -24.30 -18.51 8.57
CA GLY A 501 -24.71 -19.88 8.31
C GLY A 501 -25.82 -20.28 9.29
N GLY A 502 -26.80 -20.99 8.74
CA GLY A 502 -27.98 -21.42 9.45
C GLY A 502 -27.71 -22.35 10.64
N ILE A 503 -28.70 -22.35 11.52
CA ILE A 503 -29.26 -23.56 12.11
C ILE A 503 -30.70 -23.64 11.62
#